data_AF-X0TRY4-F1
#
_entry.id   AF-X0TRY4-F1
#
_cell.length_a   1.000
_cell.length_b   1.000
_cell.length_c   1.000
_cell.angle_alpha   90.00
_cell.angle_beta   90.00
_cell.angle_gamma   90.00
#
_symmetry.space_group_name_H-M   'P 1'
#
loop_
_entity.id
_entity.type
_entity.pdbx_description
1 polymer ?
#
loop_
_entity_poly.entity_id
_entity_poly.type
_entity_poly.pdbx_seq_one_letter_code
_entity_poly.pdbx_strand_id
1 'polypeptide(L)'
;EAFYSVGIFVFKDAFREPDYSGFCLFDEEFPIVFVNNSAAKTRQSFTLVHELAHLLFHTSGIDTYRNEYVEELPLKERRIEVFCNKFTAEFLAPEREFERAMGGLGVSEETAHILASHFRVSREFVYRRFLDRGLIDENTYSEATSRWTNQIRGGDGGNPYWTKIAYLGREYIHIALRQYHQNRINESQLAEYLGSKPRHLSTLTDYFERSAV
;
A
#
# COMPACT_ATOMS: atom_id res chain seq x y z
N GLU A 1 4.26 -1.93 -12.42
CA GLU A 1 5.22 -1.27 -13.33
C GLU A 1 6.50 -0.82 -12.64
N ALA A 2 6.58 0.34 -11.98
CA ALA A 2 7.87 0.89 -11.50
C ALA A 2 8.67 -0.01 -10.53
N PHE A 3 8.01 -0.71 -9.61
CA PHE A 3 8.69 -1.65 -8.69
C PHE A 3 9.21 -2.90 -9.41
N TYR A 4 8.41 -3.42 -10.35
CA TYR A 4 8.77 -4.60 -11.12
C TYR A 4 9.99 -4.33 -12.03
N SER A 5 10.09 -3.13 -12.61
CA SER A 5 11.25 -2.75 -13.44
C SER A 5 12.58 -2.71 -12.68
N VAL A 6 12.54 -2.67 -11.35
CA VAL A 6 13.72 -2.74 -10.47
C VAL A 6 13.83 -4.08 -9.74
N GLY A 7 13.05 -5.09 -10.14
CA GLY A 7 13.12 -6.45 -9.60
C GLY A 7 12.28 -6.70 -8.34
N ILE A 8 11.40 -5.77 -7.94
CA ILE A 8 10.53 -5.93 -6.77
C ILE A 8 9.14 -6.37 -7.20
N PHE A 9 8.67 -7.48 -6.64
CA PHE A 9 7.39 -8.09 -6.96
C PHE A 9 6.32 -7.59 -5.97
N VAL A 10 5.29 -6.91 -6.48
CA VAL A 10 4.24 -6.33 -5.65
C VAL A 10 2.91 -7.02 -5.94
N PHE A 11 2.27 -7.54 -4.89
CA PHE A 11 0.97 -8.22 -4.95
C PHE A 11 -0.06 -7.52 -4.07
N LYS A 12 -1.34 -7.63 -4.42
CA LYS A 12 -2.42 -6.89 -3.73
C LYS A 12 -3.68 -7.71 -3.45
N ASP A 13 -3.74 -8.46 -2.35
CA ASP A 13 -4.96 -9.23 -2.00
C ASP A 13 -5.81 -8.54 -0.95
N ALA A 14 -7.09 -8.89 -0.88
CA ALA A 14 -7.89 -8.63 0.30
C ALA A 14 -7.44 -9.57 1.42
N PHE A 15 -6.88 -9.02 2.50
CA PHE A 15 -6.56 -9.85 3.65
C PHE A 15 -7.86 -10.23 4.37
N ARG A 16 -7.97 -11.49 4.80
CA ARG A 16 -9.12 -11.97 5.58
C ARG A 16 -9.11 -11.44 7.01
N GLU A 17 -7.98 -10.87 7.43
CA GLU A 17 -7.82 -10.22 8.71
C GLU A 17 -7.73 -8.70 8.53
N PRO A 18 -8.64 -7.94 9.16
CA PRO A 18 -8.70 -6.49 9.00
C PRO A 18 -7.56 -5.75 9.70
N ASP A 19 -6.73 -6.45 10.48
CA ASP A 19 -5.65 -5.88 11.30
C ASP A 19 -4.26 -5.96 10.64
N TYR A 20 -4.16 -6.42 9.39
CA TYR A 20 -2.91 -6.43 8.61
C TYR A 20 -2.97 -5.58 7.34
N SER A 21 -2.09 -4.59 7.23
CA SER A 21 -2.08 -3.65 6.10
C SER A 21 -1.21 -4.15 4.95
N GLY A 22 -0.16 -4.90 5.26
CA GLY A 22 0.76 -5.49 4.29
C GLY A 22 1.85 -6.30 4.97
N PHE A 23 2.75 -6.85 4.15
CA PHE A 23 3.98 -7.47 4.62
C PHE A 23 5.00 -7.49 3.48
N CYS A 24 6.26 -7.72 3.81
CA CYS A 24 7.30 -8.01 2.83
C CYS A 24 8.08 -9.28 3.18
N LEU A 25 8.61 -9.90 2.14
CA LEU A 25 9.55 -11.00 2.26
C LEU A 25 10.81 -10.60 1.51
N PHE A 26 11.88 -10.39 2.27
CA PHE A 26 13.19 -10.16 1.69
C PHE A 26 13.75 -11.48 1.13
N ASP A 27 14.20 -11.41 -0.12
CA ASP A 27 14.93 -12.45 -0.82
C ASP A 27 15.86 -11.76 -1.84
N GLU A 28 17.03 -12.34 -2.10
CA GLU A 28 18.03 -11.74 -3.00
C GLU A 28 17.59 -11.76 -4.47
N GLU A 29 16.79 -12.76 -4.87
CA GLU A 29 16.33 -12.97 -6.24
C GLU A 29 14.87 -12.55 -6.43
N PHE A 30 14.02 -12.79 -5.44
CA PHE A 30 12.58 -12.54 -5.50
C PHE A 30 12.06 -11.73 -4.30
N PRO A 31 12.45 -10.46 -4.14
CA PRO A 31 11.91 -9.62 -3.07
C PRO A 31 10.43 -9.31 -3.31
N ILE A 32 9.60 -9.60 -2.30
CA ILE A 32 8.14 -9.51 -2.39
C ILE A 32 7.62 -8.44 -1.44
N VAL A 33 6.69 -7.61 -1.95
CA VAL A 33 5.81 -6.76 -1.14
C VAL A 33 4.37 -7.17 -1.38
N PHE A 34 3.61 -7.27 -0.29
CA PHE A 34 2.22 -7.63 -0.31
C PHE A 34 1.41 -6.56 0.40
N VAL A 35 0.35 -6.06 -0.25
CA VAL A 35 -0.48 -4.96 0.28
C VAL A 35 -1.94 -5.37 0.35
N ASN A 36 -2.61 -5.05 1.46
CA ASN A 36 -4.03 -5.30 1.63
C ASN A 36 -4.87 -4.40 0.72
N ASN A 37 -5.50 -5.00 -0.29
CA ASN A 37 -6.30 -4.26 -1.28
C ASN A 37 -7.66 -3.79 -0.73
N SER A 38 -8.09 -4.30 0.42
CA SER A 38 -9.29 -3.82 1.12
C SER A 38 -9.07 -2.46 1.79
N ALA A 39 -7.82 -2.03 1.96
CA ALA A 39 -7.48 -0.72 2.52
C ALA A 39 -7.70 0.41 1.51
N ALA A 40 -7.96 1.62 2.01
CA ALA A 40 -8.03 2.84 1.19
C ALA A 40 -6.73 3.04 0.38
N LYS A 41 -6.80 3.65 -0.81
CA LYS A 41 -5.65 3.81 -1.71
C LYS A 41 -4.48 4.58 -1.11
N THR A 42 -4.76 5.58 -0.28
CA THR A 42 -3.73 6.33 0.46
C THR A 42 -2.99 5.43 1.44
N ARG A 43 -3.71 4.54 2.13
CA ARG A 43 -3.13 3.53 3.03
C ARG A 43 -2.34 2.46 2.27
N GLN A 44 -2.85 1.97 1.15
CA GLN A 44 -2.11 1.05 0.28
C GLN A 44 -0.77 1.66 -0.18
N SER A 45 -0.74 2.96 -0.46
CA SER A 45 0.46 3.67 -0.89
C SER A 45 1.47 3.80 0.25
N PHE A 46 0.98 4.10 1.47
CA PHE A 46 1.81 4.12 2.69
C PHE A 46 2.46 2.76 2.92
N THR A 47 1.65 1.70 3.01
CA THR A 47 2.16 0.35 3.24
C THR A 47 3.15 -0.08 2.16
N LEU A 48 2.86 0.18 0.88
CA LEU A 48 3.79 -0.18 -0.20
C LEU A 48 5.20 0.42 -0.01
N VAL A 49 5.27 1.69 0.40
CA VAL A 49 6.55 2.38 0.62
C VAL A 49 7.19 1.94 1.95
N HIS A 50 6.39 1.63 2.97
CA HIS A 50 6.85 1.07 4.24
C HIS A 50 7.54 -0.27 4.05
N GLU A 51 6.89 -1.17 3.32
CA GLU A 51 7.42 -2.49 2.99
C GLU A 51 8.64 -2.41 2.05
N LEU A 52 8.66 -1.42 1.14
CA LEU A 52 9.88 -1.13 0.37
C LEU A 52 11.05 -0.77 1.29
N ALA A 53 10.80 0.05 2.32
CA ALA A 53 11.85 0.39 3.27
C ALA A 53 12.40 -0.87 3.95
N HIS A 54 11.53 -1.77 4.41
CA HIS A 54 11.95 -3.05 4.99
C HIS A 54 12.84 -3.87 4.06
N LEU A 55 12.47 -3.98 2.77
CA LEU A 55 13.29 -4.67 1.77
C LEU A 55 14.67 -4.03 1.61
N LEU A 56 14.75 -2.69 1.57
CA LEU A 56 16.02 -1.96 1.46
C LEU A 56 16.96 -2.18 2.67
N PHE A 57 16.43 -2.55 3.83
CA PHE A 57 17.22 -2.90 5.02
C PHE A 57 17.48 -4.40 5.16
N HIS A 58 17.14 -5.19 4.14
CA HIS A 58 17.25 -6.66 4.16
C HIS A 58 16.49 -7.26 5.36
N THR A 59 15.31 -6.72 5.63
CA THR A 59 14.41 -7.19 6.68
C THR A 59 13.10 -7.63 6.07
N SER A 60 12.49 -8.66 6.66
CA SER A 60 11.09 -9.00 6.42
C SER A 60 10.26 -8.39 7.55
N GLY A 61 9.07 -7.90 7.23
CA GLY A 61 8.17 -7.23 8.18
C GLY A 61 6.72 -7.62 7.91
N ILE A 62 5.90 -7.57 8.96
CA ILE A 62 4.43 -7.68 8.86
C ILE A 62 3.87 -6.39 9.44
N ASP A 63 3.22 -5.59 8.61
CA ASP A 63 2.64 -4.31 9.01
C ASP A 63 1.19 -4.49 9.48
N THR A 64 0.87 -3.88 10.62
CA THR A 64 -0.43 -3.96 11.27
C THR A 64 -1.08 -2.59 11.36
N TYR A 65 -2.40 -2.54 11.52
CA TYR A 65 -3.11 -1.27 11.45
C TYR A 65 -2.85 -0.33 12.63
N ARG A 66 -2.23 -0.81 13.71
CA ARG A 66 -2.07 -0.10 14.97
C ARG A 66 -0.59 0.10 15.31
N ASN A 67 -0.20 1.37 15.48
CA ASN A 67 1.11 1.74 16.03
C ASN A 67 1.36 1.21 17.46
N GLU A 68 0.30 0.82 18.19
CA GLU A 68 0.40 0.27 19.56
C GLU A 68 1.32 -0.96 19.62
N TYR A 69 1.37 -1.77 18.55
CA TYR A 69 2.23 -2.95 18.50
C TYR A 69 3.72 -2.60 18.46
N VAL A 70 4.10 -1.43 17.93
CA VAL A 70 5.50 -1.00 17.83
C VAL A 70 6.14 -0.85 19.22
N GLU A 71 5.35 -0.44 20.22
CA GLU A 71 5.80 -0.29 21.61
C GLU A 71 5.94 -1.62 22.36
N GLU A 72 5.44 -2.72 21.80
CA GLU A 72 5.56 -4.07 22.36
C GLU A 72 6.67 -4.87 21.69
N LEU A 73 7.18 -4.40 20.54
CA LEU A 73 8.27 -5.05 19.82
C LEU A 73 9.60 -5.02 20.60
N PRO A 74 10.43 -6.07 20.45
CA PRO A 74 11.86 -6.04 20.77
C PRO A 74 12.55 -4.78 20.24
N LEU A 75 13.52 -4.28 21.01
CA LEU A 75 14.18 -2.98 20.72
C LEU A 75 14.74 -2.87 19.30
N LYS A 76 15.24 -3.96 18.72
CA LYS A 76 15.79 -3.96 17.36
C LYS A 76 14.69 -3.77 16.31
N GLU A 77 13.62 -4.56 16.40
CA GLU A 77 12.46 -4.48 15.48
C GLU A 77 11.77 -3.12 15.60
N ARG A 78 11.58 -2.62 16.82
CA ARG A 78 11.04 -1.28 17.04
C ARG A 78 11.84 -0.20 16.32
N ARG A 79 13.18 -0.26 16.35
CA ARG A 79 14.03 0.73 15.67
C ARG A 79 13.88 0.66 14.16
N ILE A 80 13.68 -0.54 13.61
CA ILE A 80 13.44 -0.74 12.18
C ILE A 80 12.07 -0.15 11.80
N GLU A 81 11.01 -0.47 12.54
CA GLU A 81 9.67 0.08 12.29
C GLU A 81 9.62 1.61 12.34
N VAL A 82 10.25 2.20 13.36
CA VAL A 82 10.36 3.68 13.47
C VAL A 82 11.12 4.26 12.28
N PHE A 83 12.17 3.57 11.82
CA PHE A 83 12.91 3.98 10.63
C PHE A 83 12.04 3.88 9.37
N CYS A 84 11.37 2.75 9.13
CA CYS A 84 10.50 2.54 7.96
C CYS A 84 9.38 3.57 7.92
N ASN A 85 8.74 3.86 9.05
CA ASN A 85 7.75 4.93 9.17
C ASN A 85 8.32 6.30 8.78
N LYS A 86 9.52 6.64 9.28
CA LYS A 86 10.18 7.91 8.94
C LYS A 86 10.56 7.99 7.46
N PHE A 87 11.08 6.90 6.90
CA PHE A 87 11.40 6.78 5.48
C PHE A 87 10.16 7.00 4.63
N THR A 88 9.07 6.30 4.94
CA THR A 88 7.80 6.42 4.23
C THR A 88 7.23 7.82 4.29
N ALA A 89 7.29 8.45 5.48
CA ALA A 89 6.85 9.83 5.66
C ALA A 89 7.63 10.81 4.76
N GLU A 90 8.95 10.66 4.71
CA GLU A 90 9.80 11.53 3.89
C GLU A 90 9.70 11.23 2.39
N PHE A 91 9.46 9.97 2.02
CA PHE A 91 9.26 9.59 0.62
C PHE A 91 7.94 10.12 0.05
N LEU A 92 6.84 9.99 0.81
CA LEU A 92 5.51 10.40 0.35
C LEU A 92 5.28 11.91 0.41
N ALA A 93 5.85 12.58 1.42
CA ALA A 93 5.73 14.02 1.58
C ALA A 93 7.07 14.61 2.05
N PRO A 94 8.04 14.79 1.13
CA PRO A 94 9.35 15.31 1.45
C PRO A 94 9.28 16.62 2.23
N GLU A 95 10.12 16.78 3.23
CA GLU A 95 10.04 17.87 4.21
C GLU A 95 9.99 19.25 3.54
N ARG A 96 10.88 19.47 2.57
CA ARG A 96 10.97 20.74 1.82
C ARG A 96 9.71 21.03 1.01
N GLU A 97 9.15 20.02 0.36
CA GLU A 97 7.93 20.19 -0.44
C GLU A 97 6.71 20.35 0.47
N PHE A 98 6.66 19.66 1.60
CA PHE A 98 5.63 19.82 2.61
C PHE A 98 5.64 21.24 3.20
N GLU A 99 6.81 21.81 3.49
CA GLU A 99 6.94 23.20 3.95
C GLU A 99 6.50 24.22 2.89
N ARG A 100 6.89 23.99 1.63
CA ARG A 100 6.44 24.84 0.51
C ARG A 100 4.93 24.79 0.34
N ALA A 101 4.35 23.59 0.40
CA ALA A 101 2.91 23.38 0.28
C ALA A 101 2.14 23.95 1.47
N MET A 102 2.74 23.91 2.67
CA MET A 102 2.21 24.62 3.84
C MET A 102 2.14 26.12 3.57
N GLY A 103 3.16 26.73 2.96
CA GLY A 103 3.06 28.10 2.43
C GLY A 103 2.60 29.17 3.43
N GLY A 104 2.80 28.96 4.73
CA GLY A 104 2.31 29.82 5.81
C GLY A 104 0.85 29.61 6.22
N LEU A 105 0.16 28.61 5.67
CA LEU A 105 -1.14 28.15 6.16
C LEU A 105 -1.04 27.77 7.63
N GLY A 106 -2.04 28.16 8.41
CA GLY A 106 -2.15 27.76 9.81
C GLY A 106 -2.39 26.26 9.94
N VAL A 107 -2.01 25.68 11.08
CA VAL A 107 -2.27 24.27 11.35
C VAL A 107 -3.75 24.07 11.68
N SER A 108 -4.45 23.31 10.83
CA SER A 108 -5.88 23.06 10.95
C SER A 108 -6.30 21.80 10.17
N GLU A 109 -7.52 21.31 10.42
CA GLU A 109 -8.09 20.18 9.66
C GLU A 109 -8.26 20.53 8.18
N GLU A 110 -8.57 21.78 7.86
CA GLU A 110 -8.71 22.26 6.48
C GLU A 110 -7.36 22.23 5.75
N THR A 111 -6.32 22.76 6.39
CA THR A 111 -4.94 22.68 5.89
C THR A 111 -4.53 21.23 5.68
N ALA A 112 -4.87 20.33 6.60
CA ALA A 112 -4.59 18.92 6.44
C ALA A 112 -5.34 18.27 5.28
N HIS A 113 -6.59 18.66 5.02
CA HIS A 113 -7.35 18.18 3.87
C HIS A 113 -6.70 18.62 2.54
N ILE A 114 -6.27 19.87 2.45
CA ILE A 114 -5.56 20.43 1.29
C ILE A 114 -4.25 19.67 1.04
N LEU A 115 -3.41 19.53 2.07
CA LEU A 115 -2.12 18.85 1.97
C LEU A 115 -2.28 17.35 1.68
N ALA A 116 -3.25 16.69 2.32
CA ALA A 116 -3.54 15.27 2.08
C ALA A 116 -3.91 15.03 0.61
N SER A 117 -4.70 15.93 0.02
CA SER A 117 -5.07 15.88 -1.39
C SER A 117 -3.87 16.13 -2.31
N HIS A 118 -3.00 17.09 -1.96
CA HIS A 118 -1.80 17.41 -2.72
C HIS A 118 -0.80 16.25 -2.77
N PHE A 119 -0.49 15.66 -1.60
CA PHE A 119 0.47 14.55 -1.49
C PHE A 119 -0.17 13.16 -1.70
N ARG A 120 -1.49 13.09 -1.89
CA ARG A 120 -2.27 11.84 -2.01
C ARG A 120 -2.06 10.89 -0.81
N VAL A 121 -2.06 11.47 0.39
CA VAL A 121 -1.91 10.77 1.68
C VAL A 121 -3.18 10.93 2.52
N SER A 122 -3.25 10.31 3.69
CA SER A 122 -4.39 10.49 4.61
C SER A 122 -4.30 11.81 5.38
N ARG A 123 -5.43 12.30 5.90
CA ARG A 123 -5.44 13.44 6.84
C ARG A 123 -4.64 13.14 8.10
N GLU A 124 -4.74 11.90 8.59
CA GLU A 124 -3.97 11.39 9.72
C GLU A 124 -2.46 11.47 9.48
N PHE A 125 -1.99 11.10 8.29
CA PHE A 125 -0.58 11.24 7.92
C PHE A 125 -0.10 12.69 8.04
N VAL A 126 -0.90 13.64 7.54
CA VAL A 126 -0.56 15.07 7.62
C VAL A 126 -0.53 15.55 9.08
N TYR A 127 -1.50 15.12 9.89
CA TYR A 127 -1.53 15.43 11.31
C TYR A 127 -0.35 14.81 12.06
N ARG A 128 0.09 13.61 11.68
CA ARG A 128 1.31 13.02 12.23
C ARG A 128 2.54 13.88 11.89
N ARG A 129 2.62 14.41 10.67
CA ARG A 129 3.69 15.37 10.30
C ARG A 129 3.62 16.66 11.11
N PHE A 130 2.44 17.16 11.45
CA PHE A 130 2.30 18.32 12.34
C PHE A 130 2.80 18.00 13.76
N LEU A 131 2.43 16.83 14.29
CA LEU A 131 2.87 16.36 15.60
C LEU A 131 4.39 16.18 15.66
N ASP A 132 4.97 15.48 14.68
CA ASP A 132 6.42 15.25 14.60
C ASP A 132 7.23 16.56 14.52
N ARG A 133 6.60 17.66 14.06
CA ARG A 133 7.17 19.02 14.00
C ARG A 133 6.86 19.88 15.21
N GLY A 134 6.14 19.35 16.21
CA GLY A 134 5.71 20.07 17.40
C GLY A 134 4.70 21.20 17.13
N LEU A 135 3.99 21.15 16.00
CA LEU A 135 2.98 22.15 15.64
C LEU A 135 1.62 21.87 16.29
N ILE A 136 1.39 20.63 16.70
CA ILE A 136 0.26 20.19 17.54
C ILE A 136 0.78 19.30 18.66
N ASP A 137 -0.01 19.14 19.71
CA ASP A 137 0.26 18.20 20.79
C ASP A 137 -0.41 16.83 20.54
N GLU A 138 -0.03 15.85 21.35
CA GLU A 138 -0.55 14.48 21.28
C GLU A 138 -2.07 14.43 21.50
N ASN A 139 -2.61 15.32 22.33
CA ASN A 139 -4.05 15.38 22.60
C ASN A 139 -4.83 15.81 21.35
N THR A 140 -4.38 16.89 20.71
CA THR A 140 -4.97 17.40 19.45
C THR A 140 -4.88 16.34 18.35
N TYR A 141 -3.76 15.61 18.28
CA TYR A 141 -3.59 14.50 17.35
C TYR A 141 -4.60 13.39 17.61
N SER A 142 -4.65 12.86 18.84
CA SER A 142 -5.51 11.75 19.25
C SER A 142 -7.00 12.05 19.10
N GLU A 143 -7.43 13.28 19.40
CA GLU A 143 -8.81 13.71 19.20
C GLU A 143 -9.20 13.71 17.71
N ALA A 144 -8.32 14.22 16.84
CA ALA A 144 -8.59 14.29 15.41
C ALA A 144 -8.63 12.89 14.77
N THR A 145 -7.67 12.01 15.09
CA THR A 145 -7.63 10.64 14.56
C THR A 145 -8.83 9.82 15.03
N SER A 146 -9.25 9.98 16.28
CA SER A 146 -10.46 9.35 16.82
C SER A 146 -11.72 9.79 16.06
N ARG A 147 -11.85 11.10 15.76
CA ARG A 147 -12.97 11.62 14.95
C ARG A 147 -13.00 11.00 13.55
N TRP A 148 -11.86 10.92 12.87
CA TRP A 148 -11.81 10.39 11.51
C TRP A 148 -11.99 8.87 11.43
N THR A 149 -11.47 8.12 12.41
CA THR A 149 -11.66 6.66 12.47
C THR A 149 -13.15 6.30 12.55
N ASN A 150 -13.92 7.08 13.31
CA ASN A 150 -15.37 6.90 13.43
C ASN A 150 -16.16 7.24 12.14
N GLN A 151 -15.56 7.96 11.19
CA GLN A 151 -16.18 8.32 9.92
C GLN A 151 -16.04 7.24 8.82
N ILE A 152 -15.17 6.22 9.00
CA ILE A 152 -14.75 5.28 7.92
C ILE A 152 -15.75 4.12 7.69
N ARG A 153 -17.01 4.20 8.15
CA ARG A 153 -17.97 3.10 7.95
C ARG A 153 -18.66 3.14 6.58
N GLY A 154 -18.27 2.19 5.71
CA GLY A 154 -19.10 1.67 4.61
C GLY A 154 -18.67 2.09 3.21
N GLY A 155 -18.01 1.18 2.46
CA GLY A 155 -17.75 1.33 1.03
C GLY A 155 -18.28 0.11 0.26
N ASP A 156 -18.94 0.36 -0.85
CA ASP A 156 -19.53 -0.64 -1.75
C ASP A 156 -18.45 -1.43 -2.52
N GLY A 157 -18.73 -2.70 -2.83
CA GLY A 157 -17.75 -3.64 -3.40
C GLY A 157 -17.43 -3.34 -4.87
N GLY A 158 -16.14 -3.26 -5.20
CA GLY A 158 -15.66 -3.02 -6.58
C GLY A 158 -15.89 -4.20 -7.54
N ASN A 159 -15.73 -3.96 -8.85
CA ASN A 159 -15.87 -5.00 -9.87
C ASN A 159 -14.82 -6.13 -9.67
N PRO A 160 -15.22 -7.40 -9.55
CA PRO A 160 -14.32 -8.52 -9.27
C PRO A 160 -13.17 -8.71 -10.26
N TYR A 161 -13.37 -8.43 -11.55
CA TYR A 161 -12.33 -8.58 -12.57
C TYR A 161 -11.27 -7.48 -12.46
N TRP A 162 -11.69 -6.24 -12.20
CA TRP A 162 -10.75 -5.13 -11.94
C TRP A 162 -9.95 -5.36 -10.65
N THR A 163 -10.62 -5.82 -9.59
CA THR A 163 -9.96 -6.23 -8.35
C THR A 163 -8.95 -7.34 -8.60
N LYS A 164 -9.28 -8.32 -9.46
CA LYS A 164 -8.40 -9.45 -9.75
C LYS A 164 -7.20 -9.10 -10.61
N ILE A 165 -7.35 -8.20 -11.59
CA ILE A 165 -6.23 -7.68 -12.37
C ILE A 165 -5.30 -6.87 -11.48
N ALA A 166 -5.85 -6.06 -10.58
CA ALA A 166 -5.07 -5.34 -9.58
C ALA A 166 -4.36 -6.29 -8.60
N TYR A 167 -5.01 -7.41 -8.25
CA TYR A 167 -4.49 -8.42 -7.33
C TYR A 167 -3.26 -9.14 -7.85
N LEU A 168 -3.37 -9.70 -9.05
CA LEU A 168 -2.31 -10.49 -9.67
C LEU A 168 -1.16 -9.62 -10.20
N GLY A 169 -1.44 -8.35 -10.53
CA GLY A 169 -0.49 -7.47 -11.19
C GLY A 169 -0.43 -7.74 -12.70
N ARG A 170 -0.27 -6.66 -13.49
CA ARG A 170 -0.37 -6.73 -14.95
C ARG A 170 0.72 -7.60 -15.57
N GLU A 171 1.96 -7.42 -15.13
CA GLU A 171 3.10 -8.16 -15.67
C GLU A 171 3.03 -9.66 -15.38
N TYR A 172 2.55 -10.05 -14.19
CA TYR A 172 2.31 -11.46 -13.89
C TYR A 172 1.29 -12.07 -14.85
N ILE A 173 0.15 -11.39 -15.05
CA ILE A 173 -0.89 -11.83 -16.01
C ILE A 173 -0.31 -11.92 -17.43
N HIS A 174 0.47 -10.92 -17.84
CA HIS A 174 1.13 -10.89 -19.14
C HIS A 174 2.11 -12.06 -19.31
N ILE A 175 2.94 -12.37 -18.32
CA ILE A 175 3.85 -13.52 -18.34
C ILE A 175 3.06 -14.82 -18.46
N ALA A 176 2.03 -15.00 -17.63
CA ALA A 176 1.21 -16.21 -17.65
C ALA A 176 0.54 -16.41 -19.02
N LEU A 177 -0.07 -15.35 -19.58
CA LEU A 177 -0.66 -15.36 -20.92
C LEU A 177 0.39 -15.64 -22.01
N ARG A 178 1.58 -15.05 -21.91
CA ARG A 178 2.68 -15.28 -22.86
C ARG A 178 3.13 -16.74 -22.85
N GLN A 179 3.31 -17.36 -21.67
CA GLN A 179 3.68 -18.77 -21.58
C GLN A 179 2.56 -19.67 -22.13
N TYR A 180 1.30 -19.31 -21.92
CA TYR A 180 0.15 -20.03 -22.47
C TYR A 180 0.11 -19.96 -24.01
N HIS A 181 0.26 -18.78 -24.61
CA HIS A 181 0.33 -18.62 -26.06
C HIS A 181 1.54 -19.32 -26.69
N GLN A 182 2.61 -19.52 -25.93
CA GLN A 182 3.78 -20.30 -26.34
C GLN A 182 3.59 -21.82 -26.17
N ASN A 183 2.39 -22.28 -25.79
CA ASN A 183 2.07 -23.68 -25.48
C ASN A 183 2.98 -24.32 -24.42
N ARG A 184 3.58 -23.50 -23.54
CA ARG A 184 4.43 -23.97 -22.44
C ARG A 184 3.62 -24.35 -21.20
N ILE A 185 2.42 -23.78 -21.08
CA ILE A 185 1.44 -24.11 -20.06
C ILE A 185 0.08 -24.30 -20.73
N ASN A 186 -0.75 -25.18 -20.19
CA ASN A 186 -2.09 -25.44 -20.70
C ASN A 186 -3.15 -24.55 -20.03
N GLU A 187 -4.40 -24.61 -20.51
CA GLU A 187 -5.50 -23.77 -20.02
C GLU A 187 -5.79 -24.01 -18.53
N SER A 188 -5.66 -25.25 -18.05
CA SER A 188 -5.85 -25.58 -16.63
C SER A 188 -4.77 -24.96 -15.75
N GLN A 189 -3.51 -24.97 -16.19
CA GLN A 189 -2.40 -24.31 -15.50
C GLN A 189 -2.54 -22.79 -15.54
N LEU A 190 -2.97 -22.21 -16.66
CA LEU A 190 -3.25 -20.78 -16.75
C LEU A 190 -4.38 -20.36 -15.78
N ALA A 191 -5.47 -21.15 -15.73
CA ALA A 191 -6.56 -20.97 -14.77
C ALA A 191 -6.05 -20.99 -13.32
N GLU A 192 -5.22 -21.98 -12.99
CA GLU A 192 -4.59 -22.12 -11.68
C GLU A 192 -3.71 -20.90 -11.33
N TYR A 193 -2.82 -20.49 -12.24
CA TYR A 193 -1.91 -19.35 -12.04
C TYR A 193 -2.66 -18.03 -11.90
N LEU A 194 -3.71 -17.81 -12.69
CA LEU A 194 -4.56 -16.61 -12.57
C LEU A 194 -5.63 -16.74 -11.46
N GLY A 195 -5.57 -17.80 -10.64
CA GLY A 195 -6.51 -18.07 -9.56
C GLY A 195 -7.98 -18.09 -9.99
N SER A 196 -8.27 -18.38 -11.26
CA SER A 196 -9.58 -18.22 -11.91
C SER A 196 -10.07 -19.54 -12.47
N LYS A 197 -11.39 -19.81 -12.42
CA LYS A 197 -11.92 -21.01 -13.10
C LYS A 197 -11.75 -20.83 -14.62
N PRO A 198 -11.49 -21.91 -15.39
CA PRO A 198 -11.29 -21.82 -16.84
C PRO A 198 -12.37 -21.00 -17.57
N ARG A 199 -13.64 -21.18 -17.18
CA ARG A 199 -14.78 -20.43 -17.72
C ARG A 199 -14.75 -18.90 -17.54
N HIS A 200 -13.92 -18.39 -16.64
CA HIS A 200 -13.76 -16.94 -16.39
C HIS A 200 -12.47 -16.38 -17.00
N LEU A 201 -11.64 -17.22 -17.63
CA LEU A 201 -10.37 -16.79 -18.22
C LEU A 201 -10.59 -15.81 -19.36
N SER A 202 -11.50 -16.10 -20.29
CA SER A 202 -11.80 -15.20 -21.42
C SER A 202 -12.21 -13.81 -20.94
N THR A 203 -13.13 -13.73 -19.99
CA THR A 203 -13.58 -12.45 -19.42
C THR A 203 -12.45 -11.73 -18.66
N LEU A 204 -11.59 -12.44 -17.93
CA LEU A 204 -10.45 -11.81 -17.26
C LEU A 204 -9.45 -11.24 -18.26
N THR A 205 -9.17 -11.97 -19.35
CA THR A 205 -8.30 -11.52 -20.45
C THR A 205 -8.90 -10.30 -21.16
N ASP A 206 -10.21 -10.30 -21.45
CA ASP A 206 -10.89 -9.15 -22.06
C ASP A 206 -10.75 -7.89 -21.19
N TYR A 207 -10.92 -8.00 -19.87
CA TYR A 207 -10.72 -6.87 -18.95
C TYR A 207 -9.24 -6.45 -18.88
N PHE A 208 -8.30 -7.39 -18.96
CA PHE A 208 -6.88 -7.11 -18.98
C PHE A 208 -6.44 -6.35 -20.25
N GLU A 209 -6.98 -6.74 -21.41
CA GLU A 209 -6.75 -6.06 -22.70
C GLU A 209 -7.37 -4.67 -22.72
N ARG A 210 -8.61 -4.51 -22.21
CA ARG A 210 -9.29 -3.21 -22.10
C ARG A 210 -8.59 -2.20 -21.21
N SER A 211 -7.73 -2.67 -20.30
CA SER A 211 -6.92 -1.80 -19.43
C SER A 211 -5.50 -1.58 -19.94
N ALA A 212 -5.16 -2.12 -21.12
CA ALA A 212 -3.92 -1.84 -21.83
C ALA A 212 -4.02 -0.61 -22.77
N VAL A 213 -5.24 -0.08 -22.95
CA VAL A 213 -5.57 1.15 -23.69
C VAL A 213 -5.77 2.29 -22.71
#